data_AF-A0A9D7UQW8-F1
#
_entry.id   AF-A0A9D7UQW8-F1
#
_cell.length_a   1.000
_cell.length_b   1.000
_cell.length_c   1.000
_cell.angle_alpha   90.00
_cell.angle_beta   90.00
_cell.angle_gamma   90.00
#
_symmetry.space_group_name_H-M   'P 1'
#
loop_
_entity.id
_entity.type
_entity.pdbx_description
1 polymer ?
#
loop_
_entity_poly.entity_id
_entity_poly.type
_entity_poly.pdbx_seq_one_letter_code
_entity_poly.pdbx_strand_id
1 'polypeptide(L)'
;MYPEDRVLVTYMPKPSDFAILQEQGWYRIPQDHAPKGLFAEYYAFYFGRRFGDHKWSIRYYAPRLGHELVTRRSLFPEERDHPQADAWYYKVQLGPLQLLERPIISLQWRRITFIHTTWDRFMDATEINDLFIEGGNYVDRLYATLRDGETPADQEDKTDVL
;
A
#
# COMPACT_ATOMS: atom_id res chain seq x y z
N MET A 1 -23.38 1.28 3.15
CA MET A 1 -22.46 0.58 2.24
C MET A 1 -23.27 -0.22 1.28
N TYR A 2 -22.95 -0.07 0.01
CA TYR A 2 -23.50 -0.88 -1.06
C TYR A 2 -22.49 -1.97 -1.41
N PRO A 3 -22.94 -3.19 -1.76
CA PRO A 3 -22.05 -4.29 -2.19
C PRO A 3 -21.01 -3.87 -3.24
N GLU A 4 -21.41 -3.01 -4.18
CA GLU A 4 -20.62 -2.49 -5.28
C GLU A 4 -19.69 -1.32 -4.92
N ASP A 5 -19.74 -0.80 -3.69
CA ASP A 5 -18.84 0.26 -3.24
C ASP A 5 -17.38 -0.19 -3.47
N ARG A 6 -16.55 0.67 -4.04
CA ARG A 6 -15.17 0.32 -4.37
C ARG A 6 -14.31 0.44 -3.12
N VAL A 7 -13.49 -0.57 -2.91
CA VAL A 7 -12.46 -0.58 -1.88
C VAL A 7 -11.10 -0.60 -2.57
N LEU A 8 -10.25 0.36 -2.22
CA LEU A 8 -8.86 0.38 -2.63
C LEU A 8 -7.98 -0.07 -1.46
N VAL A 9 -7.42 -1.27 -1.57
CA VAL A 9 -6.36 -1.72 -0.65
C VAL A 9 -5.07 -1.03 -1.05
N THR A 10 -4.37 -0.44 -0.09
CA THR A 10 -3.12 0.28 -0.26
C THR A 10 -2.04 -0.30 0.66
N TYR A 11 -0.78 -0.24 0.23
CA TYR A 11 0.34 -0.72 1.03
C TYR A 11 0.74 0.26 2.13
N MET A 12 0.77 -0.19 3.38
CA MET A 12 1.27 0.59 4.52
C MET A 12 2.67 0.12 4.92
N PRO A 13 3.75 0.89 4.62
CA PRO A 13 5.12 0.39 4.74
C PRO A 13 5.67 0.33 6.17
N LYS A 14 5.29 1.28 7.03
CA LYS A 14 5.85 1.42 8.39
C LYS A 14 4.84 1.98 9.39
N PRO A 15 4.98 1.67 10.69
CA PRO A 15 4.09 2.17 11.73
C PRO A 15 3.97 3.70 11.81
N SER A 16 5.04 4.46 11.53
CA SER A 16 4.96 5.93 11.56
C SER A 16 4.09 6.52 10.46
N ASP A 17 3.94 5.84 9.31
CA ASP A 17 2.98 6.26 8.29
C ASP A 17 1.53 5.96 8.73
N PHE A 18 1.33 4.87 9.48
CA PHE A 18 0.03 4.54 10.06
C PHE A 18 -0.34 5.48 11.23
N ALA A 19 0.63 5.96 12.01
CA ALA A 19 0.38 6.96 13.04
C ALA A 19 -0.17 8.27 12.43
N ILE A 20 0.40 8.75 11.32
CA ILE A 20 -0.13 9.90 10.57
C ILE A 20 -1.58 9.66 10.14
N LEU A 21 -1.87 8.48 9.60
CA LEU A 21 -3.21 8.08 9.21
C LEU A 21 -4.19 8.15 10.39
N GLN A 22 -3.80 7.61 11.55
CA GLN A 22 -4.61 7.57 12.77
C GLN A 22 -4.83 8.96 13.38
N GLU A 23 -3.77 9.77 13.46
CA GLU A 23 -3.77 11.04 14.17
C GLU A 23 -4.26 12.20 13.31
N GLN A 24 -3.97 12.17 12.01
CA GLN A 24 -4.21 13.28 11.08
C GLN A 24 -5.28 12.98 10.02
N GLY A 25 -5.74 11.73 9.92
CA GLY A 25 -6.86 11.37 9.04
C GLY A 25 -6.54 11.44 7.54
N TRP A 26 -5.29 11.22 7.14
CA TRP A 26 -4.93 11.21 5.72
C TRP A 26 -3.87 10.16 5.36
N TYR A 27 -3.90 9.73 4.10
CA TYR A 27 -2.92 8.84 3.50
C TYR A 27 -2.31 9.47 2.24
N ARG A 28 -1.06 9.14 1.90
CA ARG A 28 -0.39 9.69 0.70
C ARG A 28 -0.07 8.61 -0.33
N ILE A 29 -0.24 8.96 -1.60
CA ILE A 29 0.17 8.14 -2.73
C ILE A 29 1.04 8.99 -3.66
N PRO A 30 2.29 8.60 -3.96
CA PRO A 30 3.11 9.31 -4.95
C PRO A 30 2.38 9.36 -6.30
N GLN A 31 2.32 10.53 -6.93
CA GLN A 31 1.58 10.70 -8.20
C GLN A 31 2.06 9.72 -9.28
N ASP A 32 3.39 9.57 -9.42
CA ASP A 32 4.00 8.70 -10.45
C ASP A 32 3.70 7.21 -10.25
N HIS A 33 3.26 6.82 -9.05
CA HIS A 33 2.92 5.44 -8.70
C HIS A 33 1.42 5.26 -8.42
N ALA A 34 0.61 6.29 -8.67
CA ALA A 34 -0.81 6.22 -8.36
C ALA A 34 -1.52 5.19 -9.26
N PRO A 35 -2.48 4.42 -8.73
CA PRO A 35 -3.26 3.52 -9.55
C PRO A 35 -4.16 4.33 -10.49
N LYS A 36 -4.51 3.74 -11.64
CA LYS A 36 -5.48 4.36 -12.58
C LYS A 36 -6.84 4.63 -11.93
N GLY A 37 -7.20 3.91 -10.86
CA GLY A 37 -8.42 4.12 -10.07
C GLY A 37 -8.11 4.58 -8.64
N LEU A 38 -7.87 5.87 -8.43
CA LEU A 38 -7.74 6.46 -7.09
C LEU A 38 -9.12 6.66 -6.41
N PHE A 39 -10.17 6.79 -7.21
CA PHE A 39 -11.54 6.95 -6.73
C PHE A 39 -12.06 5.62 -6.19
N ALA A 40 -12.06 5.51 -4.87
CA ALA A 40 -12.72 4.47 -4.12
C ALA A 40 -13.52 5.11 -2.97
N GLU A 41 -14.61 4.48 -2.60
CA GLU A 41 -15.45 4.86 -1.48
C GLU A 41 -14.71 4.57 -0.16
N TYR A 42 -13.93 3.48 -0.12
CA TYR A 42 -13.15 3.07 1.05
C TYR A 42 -11.69 2.77 0.71
N TYR A 43 -10.82 3.04 1.67
CA TYR A 43 -9.42 2.67 1.64
C TYR A 43 -9.14 1.66 2.73
N ALA A 44 -8.36 0.63 2.41
CA ALA A 44 -7.89 -0.35 3.37
C ALA A 44 -6.36 -0.48 3.32
N PHE A 45 -5.74 -0.98 4.38
CA PHE A 45 -4.29 -0.89 4.56
C PHE A 45 -3.64 -2.26 4.75
N TYR A 46 -2.89 -2.71 3.74
CA TYR A 46 -2.08 -3.93 3.79
C TYR A 46 -0.74 -3.63 4.46
N PHE A 47 -0.51 -4.20 5.63
CA PHE A 47 0.64 -3.88 6.47
C PHE A 47 1.94 -4.55 6.01
N GLY A 48 3.00 -3.74 5.91
CA GLY A 48 4.34 -4.20 5.54
C GLY A 48 5.10 -4.93 6.65
N ARG A 49 6.31 -5.37 6.31
CA ARG A 49 7.17 -6.19 7.20
C ARG A 49 7.47 -5.57 8.57
N ARG A 50 7.39 -4.24 8.70
CA ARG A 50 7.72 -3.49 9.92
C ARG A 50 6.61 -3.52 10.98
N PHE A 51 5.47 -4.15 10.69
CA PHE A 51 4.31 -4.25 11.59
C PHE A 51 4.32 -5.48 12.52
N GLY A 52 5.45 -6.19 12.65
CA GLY A 52 5.58 -7.33 13.58
C GLY A 52 4.53 -8.41 13.31
N ASP A 53 3.77 -8.78 14.33
CA ASP A 53 2.71 -9.80 14.25
C ASP A 53 1.50 -9.37 13.41
N HIS A 54 1.42 -8.09 13.05
CA HIS A 54 0.38 -7.55 12.17
C HIS A 54 0.83 -7.42 10.72
N LYS A 55 2.09 -7.76 10.39
CA LYS A 55 2.56 -7.72 9.00
C LYS A 55 1.74 -8.64 8.10
N TRP A 56 1.71 -8.29 6.82
CA TRP A 56 1.06 -9.06 5.76
C TRP A 56 -0.42 -9.32 6.03
N SER A 57 -1.11 -8.32 6.55
CA SER A 57 -2.55 -8.39 6.78
C SER A 57 -3.21 -7.03 6.53
N ILE A 58 -4.50 -7.07 6.24
CA ILE A 58 -5.38 -5.91 6.26
C ILE A 58 -6.22 -6.00 7.53
N ARG A 59 -6.19 -4.92 8.31
CA ARG A 59 -6.88 -4.85 9.60
C ARG A 59 -7.78 -3.63 9.70
N TYR A 60 -7.40 -2.57 9.01
CA TYR A 60 -8.07 -1.28 9.10
C TYR A 60 -8.53 -0.82 7.73
N TYR A 61 -9.68 -0.15 7.73
CA TYR A 61 -10.21 0.59 6.60
C TYR A 61 -10.81 1.93 7.04
N ALA A 62 -11.00 2.84 6.11
CA ALA A 62 -11.65 4.13 6.36
C ALA A 62 -12.42 4.61 5.12
N PRO A 63 -13.54 5.34 5.30
CA PRO A 63 -14.22 6.01 4.19
C PRO A 63 -13.34 7.14 3.63
N ARG A 64 -13.33 7.29 2.32
CA ARG A 64 -12.69 8.44 1.67
C ARG A 64 -13.58 9.67 1.82
N LEU A 65 -13.01 10.76 2.33
CA LEU A 65 -13.67 12.06 2.42
C LEU A 65 -13.29 12.99 1.26
N GLY A 66 -12.07 12.85 0.73
CA GLY A 66 -11.54 13.73 -0.30
C GLY A 66 -10.20 13.25 -0.83
N HIS A 67 -9.66 13.96 -1.81
CA HIS A 67 -8.23 13.95 -2.09
C HIS A 67 -7.80 15.31 -2.66
N GLU A 68 -6.54 15.66 -2.46
CA GLU A 68 -5.90 16.84 -3.04
C GLU A 68 -4.50 16.48 -3.57
N LEU A 69 -4.01 17.22 -4.56
CA LEU A 69 -2.65 17.06 -5.08
C LEU A 69 -1.73 18.07 -4.37
N VAL A 70 -0.70 17.56 -3.70
CA VAL A 70 0.23 18.36 -2.88
C VAL A 70 1.66 17.89 -3.08
N THR A 71 2.62 18.74 -2.74
CA THR A 71 4.04 18.36 -2.76
C THR A 71 4.46 17.70 -1.46
N ARG A 72 5.57 16.96 -1.48
CA ARG A 72 6.16 16.35 -0.27
C ARG A 72 6.44 17.39 0.81
N ARG A 73 6.99 18.56 0.44
CA ARG A 73 7.27 19.66 1.38
C ARG A 73 6.02 20.14 2.14
N SER A 74 4.84 20.07 1.51
CA SER A 74 3.58 20.45 2.14
C SER A 74 3.07 19.35 3.09
N LEU A 75 3.34 18.07 2.77
CA LEU A 75 3.00 16.94 3.63
C LEU A 75 3.93 16.82 4.85
N PHE A 76 5.21 17.14 4.67
CA PHE A 76 6.25 17.02 5.69
C PHE A 76 7.04 18.32 5.80
N PRO A 77 6.49 19.34 6.48
CA PRO A 77 7.16 20.63 6.65
C PRO A 77 8.51 20.54 7.38
N GLU A 78 8.76 19.48 8.14
CA GLU A 78 10.03 19.23 8.83
C GLU A 78 11.10 18.59 7.92
N GLU A 79 10.72 18.10 6.73
CA GLU A 79 11.61 17.44 5.76
C GLU A 79 11.82 18.31 4.50
N ARG A 80 11.96 19.63 4.66
CA ARG A 80 11.99 20.59 3.53
C ARG A 80 13.15 20.35 2.55
N ASP A 81 14.29 19.92 3.07
CA ASP A 81 15.51 19.69 2.29
C ASP A 81 15.62 18.25 1.74
N HIS A 82 14.53 17.48 1.81
CA HIS A 82 14.50 16.14 1.23
C HIS A 82 14.74 16.20 -0.29
N PRO A 83 15.52 15.27 -0.89
CA PRO A 83 15.82 15.29 -2.34
C PRO A 83 14.58 15.28 -3.25
N GLN A 84 13.45 14.82 -2.71
CA GLN A 84 12.15 14.76 -3.38
C GLN A 84 11.11 15.72 -2.75
N ALA A 85 11.55 16.83 -2.15
CA ALA A 85 10.66 17.81 -1.51
C ALA A 85 9.56 18.33 -2.46
N ASP A 86 9.87 18.41 -3.75
CA ASP A 86 8.95 18.92 -4.79
C ASP A 86 8.19 17.81 -5.53
N ALA A 87 8.40 16.54 -5.16
CA ALA A 87 7.63 15.45 -5.73
C ALA A 87 6.15 15.55 -5.34
N TRP A 88 5.27 15.22 -6.29
CA TRP A 88 3.83 15.30 -6.14
C TRP A 88 3.22 14.04 -5.52
N TYR A 89 2.24 14.26 -4.65
CA TYR A 89 1.51 13.22 -3.93
C TYR A 89 0.02 13.54 -3.94
N TYR A 90 -0.80 12.51 -4.12
CA TYR A 90 -2.20 12.55 -3.72
C TYR A 90 -2.27 12.41 -2.21
N LYS A 91 -2.80 13.43 -1.54
CA LYS A 91 -3.19 13.36 -0.13
C LYS A 91 -4.67 13.00 -0.08
N VAL A 92 -4.96 11.78 0.31
CA VAL A 92 -6.31 11.23 0.45
C VAL A 92 -6.79 11.52 1.87
N GLN A 93 -7.83 12.32 2.04
CA GLN A 93 -8.47 12.54 3.33
C GLN A 93 -9.42 11.38 3.63
N LEU A 94 -9.34 10.87 4.85
CA LEU A 94 -10.04 9.68 5.30
C LEU A 94 -10.84 10.00 6.56
N GLY A 95 -11.98 9.33 6.71
CA GLY A 95 -12.74 9.38 7.95
C GLY A 95 -12.10 8.51 9.04
N PRO A 96 -12.82 8.30 10.15
CA PRO A 96 -12.35 7.47 11.25
C PRO A 96 -11.97 6.07 10.77
N LEU A 97 -10.83 5.58 11.26
CA LEU A 97 -10.39 4.22 11.00
C LEU A 97 -11.30 3.22 11.71
N GLN A 98 -11.68 2.19 10.96
CA GLN A 98 -12.50 1.08 11.41
C GLN A 98 -11.64 -0.18 11.42
N LEU A 99 -11.72 -0.94 12.51
CA LEU A 99 -11.08 -2.23 12.65
C LEU A 99 -12.00 -3.31 12.06
N LEU A 100 -11.46 -4.17 11.21
CA LEU A 100 -12.16 -5.37 10.75
C LEU A 100 -12.34 -6.34 11.92
N GLU A 101 -13.53 -6.94 12.04
CA GLU A 101 -13.79 -8.00 13.03
C GLU A 101 -12.82 -9.18 12.86
N ARG A 102 -12.46 -9.48 11.60
CA ARG A 102 -11.47 -10.51 11.25
C ARG A 102 -10.45 -9.91 10.28
N PRO A 103 -9.14 -10.02 10.57
CA PRO A 103 -8.12 -9.51 9.67
C PRO A 103 -8.06 -10.37 8.39
N ILE A 104 -7.87 -9.72 7.25
CA ILE A 104 -7.61 -10.41 5.98
C ILE A 104 -6.11 -10.66 5.91
N ILE A 105 -5.69 -11.92 6.00
CA ILE A 105 -4.27 -12.28 6.12
C ILE A 105 -3.68 -12.68 4.77
N SER A 106 -2.37 -12.54 4.63
CA SER A 106 -1.63 -13.11 3.50
C SER A 106 -0.90 -14.37 3.96
N LEU A 107 -1.33 -15.53 3.47
CA LEU A 107 -0.70 -16.82 3.82
C LEU A 107 0.64 -17.03 3.10
N GLN A 108 0.80 -16.37 1.96
CA GLN A 108 2.02 -16.38 1.16
C GLN A 108 2.50 -14.95 0.97
N TRP A 109 3.80 -14.71 1.15
CA TRP A 109 4.33 -13.37 0.95
C TRP A 109 4.06 -12.87 -0.48
N ARG A 110 3.51 -11.66 -0.58
CA ARG A 110 3.25 -10.97 -1.84
C ARG A 110 3.63 -9.51 -1.75
N ARG A 111 4.20 -9.00 -2.83
CA ARG A 111 4.41 -7.57 -3.02
C ARG A 111 3.12 -6.97 -3.55
N ILE A 112 2.41 -6.24 -2.70
CA ILE A 112 1.15 -5.58 -3.02
C ILE A 112 1.38 -4.09 -2.92
N THR A 113 1.02 -3.35 -3.97
CA THR A 113 0.99 -1.89 -3.94
C THR A 113 -0.46 -1.40 -3.85
N PHE A 114 -1.33 -1.95 -4.72
CA PHE A 114 -2.77 -1.66 -4.76
C PHE A 114 -3.58 -2.92 -5.09
N ILE A 115 -4.80 -3.02 -4.54
CA ILE A 115 -5.82 -3.98 -4.99
C ILE A 115 -7.15 -3.22 -5.10
N HIS A 116 -7.78 -3.27 -6.27
CA HIS A 116 -9.15 -2.83 -6.47
C HIS A 116 -10.10 -3.98 -6.19
N THR A 117 -11.09 -3.74 -5.34
CA THR A 117 -12.11 -4.73 -5.01
C THR A 117 -13.44 -4.05 -4.69
N THR A 118 -14.48 -4.85 -4.47
CA THR A 118 -15.82 -4.42 -4.09
C THR A 118 -16.04 -4.63 -2.60
N TRP A 119 -16.98 -3.90 -2.02
CA TRP A 119 -17.24 -3.92 -0.59
C TRP A 119 -17.68 -5.29 -0.08
N ASP A 120 -18.55 -5.97 -0.82
CA ASP A 120 -18.99 -7.34 -0.51
C ASP A 120 -17.80 -8.31 -0.42
N ARG A 121 -16.96 -8.35 -1.45
CA ARG A 121 -15.75 -9.19 -1.49
C ARG A 121 -14.77 -8.82 -0.38
N PHE A 122 -14.60 -7.54 -0.11
CA PHE A 122 -13.72 -7.07 0.96
C PHE A 122 -14.19 -7.56 2.33
N MET A 123 -15.50 -7.56 2.59
CA MET A 123 -16.05 -7.98 3.88
C MET A 123 -16.09 -9.51 4.05
N ASP A 124 -16.24 -10.25 2.95
CA ASP A 124 -16.26 -11.71 2.98
C ASP A 124 -14.86 -12.33 2.97
N ALA A 125 -13.84 -11.57 2.54
CA ALA A 125 -12.46 -12.04 2.42
C ALA A 125 -11.86 -12.47 3.78
N THR A 126 -11.15 -13.58 3.75
CA THR A 126 -10.34 -14.07 4.89
C THR A 126 -8.85 -14.09 4.54
N GLU A 127 -8.55 -14.24 3.26
CA GLU A 127 -7.20 -14.23 2.71
C GLU A 127 -7.09 -13.18 1.59
N ILE A 128 -5.89 -12.65 1.36
CA ILE A 128 -5.65 -11.63 0.34
C ILE A 128 -6.06 -12.08 -1.08
N ASN A 129 -5.98 -13.36 -1.43
CA ASN A 129 -6.40 -13.89 -2.72
C ASN A 129 -7.89 -13.71 -2.96
N ASP A 130 -8.69 -13.73 -1.90
CA ASP A 130 -10.14 -13.57 -1.97
C ASP A 130 -10.51 -12.18 -2.49
N LEU A 131 -9.59 -11.22 -2.48
CA LEU A 131 -9.83 -9.84 -2.91
C LEU A 131 -9.72 -9.63 -4.42
N PHE A 132 -9.09 -10.56 -5.16
CA PHE A 132 -8.92 -10.43 -6.60
C PHE A 132 -10.16 -10.93 -7.36
N ILE A 133 -10.50 -10.23 -8.44
CA ILE A 133 -11.54 -10.68 -9.38
C ILE A 133 -10.92 -11.71 -10.33
N GLU A 134 -11.50 -12.90 -10.45
CA GLU A 134 -11.15 -13.83 -11.54
C GLU A 134 -11.36 -13.14 -12.90
N GLY A 135 -10.30 -13.01 -13.69
CA GLY A 135 -10.33 -12.33 -14.99
C GLY A 135 -10.26 -10.79 -14.95
N GLY A 136 -10.04 -10.18 -13.78
CA GLY A 136 -9.85 -8.73 -13.67
C GLY A 136 -8.45 -8.29 -14.11
N ASN A 137 -8.36 -7.43 -15.14
CA ASN A 137 -7.12 -6.82 -15.67
C ASN A 137 -6.37 -5.88 -14.70
N TYR A 138 -6.65 -5.92 -13.39
CA TYR A 138 -6.10 -5.02 -12.37
C TYR A 138 -5.36 -5.76 -11.26
N VAL A 139 -4.88 -6.97 -11.53
CA VAL A 139 -3.74 -7.48 -10.79
C VAL A 139 -2.51 -7.00 -11.55
N ASP A 140 -1.77 -6.03 -11.01
CA ASP A 140 -0.36 -5.88 -11.38
C ASP A 140 0.34 -7.16 -10.91
N ARG A 141 0.19 -8.23 -11.69
CA ARG A 141 0.99 -9.47 -11.67
C ARG A 141 2.38 -9.18 -12.26
N LEU A 142 2.95 -8.02 -11.97
CA LEU A 142 4.36 -7.79 -12.20
C LEU A 142 5.12 -8.26 -10.96
N TYR A 143 6.01 -9.23 -11.16
CA TYR A 143 6.99 -9.77 -10.22
C TYR A 143 6.60 -11.03 -9.42
N ALA A 144 6.17 -12.06 -10.14
CA ALA A 144 6.67 -13.42 -9.94
C ALA A 144 7.18 -13.90 -11.30
N THR A 145 8.34 -13.41 -11.78
CA THR A 145 9.56 -14.22 -11.88
C THR A 145 10.75 -13.26 -12.10
N LEU A 146 11.37 -12.79 -11.01
CA LEU A 146 12.78 -12.39 -10.96
C LEU A 146 13.44 -13.12 -9.78
N ARG A 147 13.22 -14.44 -9.74
CA ARG A 147 14.19 -15.46 -9.34
C ARG A 147 14.25 -16.29 -10.63
N ASP A 148 15.15 -15.99 -11.55
CA ASP A 148 16.57 -16.32 -11.44
C ASP A 148 17.47 -15.12 -11.76
N GLY A 149 18.39 -14.84 -10.86
CA GLY A 149 19.31 -13.72 -10.91
C GLY A 149 20.12 -13.80 -9.63
N GLU A 150 21.22 -14.53 -9.74
CA GLU A 150 22.15 -14.90 -8.69
C GLU A 150 22.50 -13.72 -7.77
N THR A 151 22.47 -13.99 -6.46
CA THR A 151 23.06 -13.14 -5.44
C THR A 151 24.57 -13.08 -5.66
N PRO A 152 25.24 -11.91 -5.77
CA PRO A 152 26.66 -11.84 -5.51
C PRO A 152 26.83 -11.72 -4.00
N ALA A 153 27.07 -12.87 -3.36
CA ALA A 153 27.81 -12.93 -2.11
C ALA A 153 29.30 -13.09 -2.44
N ASP A 154 30.11 -12.47 -1.59
CA ASP A 154 31.50 -12.78 -1.29
C ASP A 154 32.61 -12.17 -2.17
N GLN A 155 33.40 -11.33 -1.49
CA GLN A 155 34.76 -10.92 -1.86
C GLN A 155 35.70 -12.13 -1.74
N GLU A 156 36.58 -12.32 -2.74
CA GLU A 156 37.93 -12.89 -2.62
C GLU A 156 38.65 -12.55 -3.95
N ASP A 157 39.50 -11.52 -3.97
CA ASP A 157 40.96 -11.63 -3.87
C ASP A 157 41.62 -12.51 -4.95
N LYS A 158 42.27 -11.86 -5.93
CA LYS A 158 43.64 -12.15 -6.40
C LYS A 158 44.03 -11.34 -7.65
N THR A 159 44.97 -10.42 -7.42
CA THR A 159 46.26 -10.26 -8.11
C THR A 159 46.34 -10.09 -9.65
N ASP A 160 46.89 -8.91 -9.99
CA ASP A 160 47.96 -8.63 -10.97
C ASP A 160 47.76 -8.69 -12.50
N VAL A 161 48.56 -7.79 -13.11
CA VAL A 161 48.97 -7.62 -14.53
C VAL A 161 48.08 -6.64 -15.30
N LEU A 162 48.46 -5.36 -15.57
CA LEU A 162 49.76 -4.69 -15.77
C LEU A 162 49.80 -3.29 -15.14
#